data_AF-A0A645DCF9-F1
#
_entry.id   AF-A0A645DCF9-F1
#
_cell.length_a   1.000
_cell.length_b   1.000
_cell.length_c   1.000
_cell.angle_alpha   90.00
_cell.angle_beta   90.00
_cell.angle_gamma   90.00
#
_symmetry.space_group_name_H-M   'P 1'
#
loop_
_entity.id
_entity.type
_entity.pdbx_description
1 polymer ?
#
loop_
_entity_poly.entity_id
_entity_poly.type
_entity_poly.pdbx_seq_one_letter_code
_entity_poly.pdbx_strand_id
1 'polypeptide(L)'
;MNAKIERVNKDIDKTKDKISEFQARLRELEKQKTELENTEIVEAVRGMDIPLNDLPAILKALREQNGAPLTSGQVGPKSTKTDKEENENEENS
;
A
#
# COMPACT_ATOMS: atom_id res chain seq x y z
N MET A 1 39.72 -25.97 3.41
CA MET A 1 38.32 -25.68 3.79
C MET A 1 37.53 -26.98 3.75
N ASN A 2 36.52 -27.19 4.60
CA ASN A 2 35.76 -28.44 4.63
C ASN A 2 34.76 -28.48 3.46
N ALA A 3 34.88 -29.48 2.57
CA ALA A 3 34.05 -29.58 1.36
C ALA A 3 32.55 -29.69 1.64
N LYS A 4 32.14 -30.22 2.80
CA LYS A 4 30.73 -30.23 3.21
C LYS A 4 30.24 -28.82 3.53
N ILE A 5 31.07 -28.02 4.22
CA ILE A 5 30.75 -26.62 4.55
C ILE A 5 30.61 -25.80 3.26
N GLU A 6 31.52 -25.98 2.30
CA GLU A 6 31.47 -25.27 1.02
C GLU A 6 30.20 -25.58 0.23
N ARG A 7 29.78 -26.85 0.23
CA ARG A 7 28.51 -27.26 -0.41
C ARG A 7 27.30 -26.60 0.26
N VAL A 8 27.26 -26.60 1.60
CA VAL A 8 26.18 -25.96 2.36
C VAL A 8 26.14 -24.46 2.08
N ASN A 9 27.28 -23.77 2.05
CA ASN A 9 27.33 -22.34 1.71
C ASN A 9 26.78 -22.07 0.32
N LYS A 10 27.14 -22.89 -0.68
CA LYS A 10 26.61 -22.75 -2.05
C LYS A 10 25.09 -22.93 -2.11
N ASP A 11 24.54 -23.86 -1.33
CA ASP A 11 23.10 -24.08 -1.28
C ASP A 11 22.37 -22.97 -0.52
N ILE A 12 23.00 -22.39 0.51
CA ILE A 12 22.51 -21.17 1.19
C ILE A 12 22.43 -20.01 0.19
N ASP A 13 23.49 -19.76 -0.58
CA ASP A 13 23.54 -18.63 -1.50
C ASP A 13 22.48 -18.78 -2.61
N LYS A 14 22.35 -19.98 -3.20
CA LYS A 14 21.27 -20.28 -4.15
C LYS A 14 19.88 -20.09 -3.56
N THR A 15 19.71 -20.41 -2.28
CA THR A 15 18.42 -20.25 -1.59
C THR A 15 18.11 -18.77 -1.39
N LYS A 16 19.12 -17.96 -1.02
CA LYS A 16 18.98 -16.50 -0.93
C LYS A 16 18.60 -15.89 -2.28
N ASP A 17 19.26 -16.29 -3.36
CA ASP A 17 18.94 -15.82 -4.71
C ASP A 17 17.49 -16.13 -5.09
N LYS A 18 17.01 -17.35 -4.84
CA LYS A 18 15.61 -17.73 -5.06
C LYS A 18 14.64 -16.94 -4.20
N ILE A 19 14.99 -16.66 -2.94
CA ILE A 19 14.15 -15.81 -2.07
C ILE A 19 14.02 -14.41 -2.67
N SER A 20 15.12 -13.82 -3.16
CA SER A 20 15.08 -12.51 -3.80
C SER A 20 14.24 -12.50 -5.08
N GLU A 21 14.32 -13.55 -5.90
CA GLU A 21 13.46 -13.72 -7.08
C GLU A 21 11.97 -13.80 -6.71
N PHE A 22 11.62 -14.62 -5.72
CA PHE A 22 10.24 -14.74 -5.25
C PHE A 22 9.71 -13.44 -4.63
N GLN A 23 10.55 -12.70 -3.90
CA GLN A 23 10.17 -11.39 -3.37
C GLN A 23 9.92 -10.36 -4.47
N ALA A 24 10.74 -10.36 -5.53
CA ALA A 24 10.50 -9.49 -6.69
C ALA A 24 9.18 -9.83 -7.38
N ARG A 25 8.91 -11.13 -7.58
CA ARG A 25 7.64 -11.61 -8.15
C ARG A 25 6.44 -11.26 -7.27
N LEU A 26 6.57 -11.34 -5.95
CA LEU A 26 5.51 -10.95 -5.02
C LEU A 26 5.13 -9.48 -5.20
N ARG A 27 6.12 -8.57 -5.23
CA ARG A 27 5.86 -7.13 -5.43
C ARG A 27 5.17 -6.84 -6.76
N GLU A 28 5.55 -7.54 -7.81
CA GLU A 28 4.89 -7.40 -9.13
C GLU A 28 3.43 -7.87 -9.10
N LEU A 29 3.15 -9.00 -8.44
CA LEU A 29 1.78 -9.50 -8.27
C LEU A 29 0.91 -8.54 -7.44
N GLU A 30 1.46 -7.98 -6.36
CA GLU A 30 0.77 -6.98 -5.54
C GLU A 30 0.45 -5.72 -6.35
N LYS A 31 1.39 -5.25 -7.17
CA LYS A 31 1.18 -4.12 -8.08
C LYS A 31 0.09 -4.42 -9.11
N GLN A 32 0.16 -5.57 -9.78
CA GLN A 32 -0.84 -5.98 -10.77
C GLN A 32 -2.24 -6.09 -10.16
N LYS A 33 -2.36 -6.64 -8.94
CA LYS A 33 -3.62 -6.67 -8.20
C LYS A 33 -4.19 -5.26 -8.01
N THR A 34 -3.38 -4.31 -7.54
CA THR A 34 -3.83 -2.91 -7.36
C THR A 34 -4.22 -2.25 -8.68
N GLU A 35 -3.49 -2.49 -9.76
CA GLU A 35 -3.85 -1.96 -11.09
C GLU A 35 -5.18 -2.51 -11.61
N LEU A 36 -5.44 -3.80 -11.38
CA LEU A 36 -6.72 -4.43 -11.71
C LEU A 36 -7.86 -3.86 -10.87
N GLU A 37 -7.70 -3.76 -9.55
CA GLU A 37 -8.71 -3.16 -8.64
C GLU A 37 -9.05 -1.72 -9.05
N ASN A 38 -8.04 -0.91 -9.41
CA ASN A 38 -8.26 0.45 -9.91
C ASN A 38 -9.02 0.46 -11.24
N THR A 39 -8.71 -0.48 -12.13
CA THR A 39 -9.39 -0.60 -13.43
C THR A 39 -10.85 -0.99 -13.23
N GLU A 40 -11.14 -1.96 -12.35
CA GLU A 40 -12.50 -2.36 -12.00
C GLU A 40 -13.32 -1.20 -11.42
N ILE A 41 -12.72 -0.36 -10.57
CA ILE A 41 -13.39 0.86 -10.06
C ILE A 41 -13.77 1.79 -11.21
N VAL A 42 -12.86 2.04 -12.16
CA VAL A 42 -13.13 2.92 -13.31
C VAL A 42 -14.22 2.33 -14.20
N GLU A 43 -14.19 1.02 -14.46
CA GLU A 43 -15.20 0.33 -15.26
C GLU A 43 -16.57 0.36 -14.60
N ALA A 44 -16.65 0.12 -13.29
CA ALA A 44 -17.90 0.19 -12.53
C ALA A 44 -18.52 1.60 -12.60
N VAL A 45 -17.72 2.66 -12.42
CA VAL A 45 -18.19 4.05 -12.52
C VAL A 45 -18.66 4.38 -13.94
N ARG A 46 -17.95 3.90 -14.97
CA ARG A 46 -18.34 4.11 -16.37
C ARG A 46 -19.63 3.38 -16.72
N GLY A 47 -19.83 2.17 -16.19
CA GLY A 47 -21.03 1.36 -16.43
C GLY A 47 -22.31 1.96 -15.85
N MET A 48 -22.21 2.93 -14.94
CA MET A 48 -23.37 3.67 -14.42
C MET A 48 -23.96 4.67 -15.41
N ASP A 49 -23.31 4.89 -16.57
CA ASP A 49 -23.75 5.77 -17.68
C ASP A 49 -24.25 7.14 -17.20
N ILE A 50 -23.53 7.73 -16.23
CA ILE A 50 -23.86 9.03 -15.66
C ILE A 50 -23.32 10.11 -16.61
N PRO A 51 -24.16 11.02 -17.12
CA PRO A 51 -23.70 12.17 -17.88
C PRO A 51 -22.75 13.01 -17.03
N LEU A 52 -21.58 13.37 -17.56
CA LEU A 52 -20.61 14.21 -16.83
C LEU A 52 -21.21 15.54 -16.35
N ASN A 53 -22.20 16.07 -17.08
CA ASN A 53 -22.90 17.30 -16.72
C ASN A 53 -23.80 17.15 -15.48
N ASP A 54 -24.24 15.93 -15.18
CA ASP A 54 -25.15 15.62 -14.07
C ASP A 54 -24.39 15.22 -12.80
N LEU A 55 -23.10 14.88 -12.93
CA LEU A 55 -22.22 14.52 -11.81
C LEU A 55 -22.18 15.59 -10.70
N PRO A 56 -22.10 16.91 -10.96
CA PRO A 56 -22.15 17.94 -9.91
C PRO A 56 -23.46 17.94 -9.13
N ALA A 57 -24.60 17.68 -9.81
CA ALA A 57 -25.90 17.61 -9.17
C ALA A 57 -26.01 16.37 -8.28
N ILE A 58 -25.48 15.23 -8.73
CA ILE A 58 -25.42 13.97 -7.96
C ILE A 58 -24.54 14.13 -6.72
N LEU A 59 -23.34 14.74 -6.85
CA LEU A 59 -22.44 14.99 -5.72
C LEU A 59 -23.06 15.95 -4.69
N LYS A 60 -23.84 16.93 -5.15
CA LYS A 60 -24.59 17.85 -4.29
C LYS A 60 -25.72 17.13 -3.54
N ALA A 61 -26.53 16.33 -4.24
CA ALA A 61 -27.60 15.54 -3.64
C ALA A 61 -27.06 14.55 -2.59
N LEU A 62 -25.92 13.89 -2.87
CA LEU A 62 -25.31 12.93 -1.93
C LEU A 62 -24.76 13.62 -0.66
N ARG A 63 -24.24 14.85 -0.77
CA ARG A 63 -23.82 15.68 0.37
C ARG A 63 -25.01 16.09 1.24
N GLU A 64 -26.11 16.47 0.60
CA GLU A 64 -27.35 16.88 1.28
C GLU A 64 -28.03 15.69 1.97
N GLN A 65 -27.99 14.49 1.36
CA GLN A 65 -28.59 13.27 1.92
C GLN A 65 -27.81 12.70 3.11
N ASN A 66 -26.47 12.77 3.10
CA ASN A 66 -25.62 12.17 4.15
C ASN A 66 -25.16 13.15 5.24
N GLY A 67 -25.47 14.45 5.12
CA GLY A 67 -25.11 15.48 6.12
C GLY A 67 -23.61 15.71 6.32
N ALA A 68 -22.74 14.96 5.63
CA ALA A 68 -21.29 15.02 5.73
C ALA A 68 -20.65 15.26 4.36
N PRO A 69 -19.55 16.03 4.28
CA PRO A 69 -18.85 16.24 3.01
C PRO A 69 -18.26 14.92 2.50
N LEU A 70 -18.43 14.64 1.20
CA LEU A 70 -17.63 13.63 0.51
C LEU A 70 -16.17 14.12 0.49
N THR A 71 -15.39 13.82 1.53
CA THR A 71 -13.96 14.09 1.55
C THR A 71 -13.26 13.03 0.70
N SER A 72 -13.29 13.22 -0.62
CA SER A 72 -12.29 12.60 -1.49
C SER A 72 -10.98 13.37 -1.26
N GLY A 73 -9.99 12.75 -0.61
CA GLY A 73 -8.66 13.36 -0.49
C GLY A 73 -7.90 13.24 0.83
N GLN A 74 -7.98 12.14 1.58
CA GLN A 74 -6.86 11.84 2.49
C GLN A 74 -5.77 11.06 1.74
N VAL A 75 -5.01 11.82 0.95
CA VAL A 75 -3.69 11.41 0.44
C VAL A 75 -2.70 11.37 1.61
N GLY A 76 -2.25 10.17 1.97
CA GLY A 76 -1.04 9.94 2.77
C GLY A 76 -1.19 9.96 4.32
N PRO A 77 -0.31 9.22 5.03
CA PRO A 77 -0.25 9.25 6.49
C PRO A 77 0.13 10.66 6.99
N LYS A 78 -0.65 11.16 7.94
CA LYS A 78 -0.42 12.43 8.64
C LYS A 78 0.94 12.36 9.35
N SER A 79 1.91 13.13 8.89
CA SER A 79 3.08 13.48 9.69
C SER A 79 2.62 14.39 10.82
N THR A 80 2.57 13.89 12.04
CA THR A 80 2.62 14.70 13.25
C THR A 80 3.97 14.45 13.89
N LYS A 81 4.93 15.34 13.62
CA LYS A 81 6.00 15.61 14.59
C LYS A 81 5.35 16.25 15.80
N THR A 82 5.50 15.62 16.96
CA THR A 82 5.58 16.32 18.24
C THR A 82 6.79 15.76 18.94
N ASP A 83 7.87 16.52 18.90
CA ASP A 83 9.02 16.35 19.79
C ASP A 83 8.53 16.47 21.24
N LYS A 84 8.85 15.47 22.05
CA LYS A 84 9.18 15.65 23.47
C LYS A 84 10.14 14.53 23.87
N GLU A 85 11.41 14.91 23.89
CA GLU A 85 12.43 14.28 24.69
C GLU A 85 11.92 14.15 26.13
N GLU A 86 12.02 12.96 26.71
CA GLU A 86 12.29 12.79 28.13
C GLU A 86 13.14 11.53 28.26
N ASN A 87 14.42 11.80 28.52
CA ASN A 87 15.51 10.87 28.67
C ASN A 87 15.60 10.54 30.16
N GLU A 88 15.15 9.35 30.57
CA GLU A 88 15.45 8.81 31.90
C GLU A 88 16.06 7.42 31.71
N ASN A 89 17.38 7.42 31.57
CA ASN A 89 18.22 6.24 31.65
C ASN A 89 18.74 6.18 33.10
N GLU A 90 17.96 5.57 34.00
CA GLU A 90 18.47 5.12 35.30
C GLU A 90 19.20 3.78 35.11
N GLU A 91 20.51 3.93 35.00
CA GLU A 91 21.52 3.17 35.76
C GLU A 91 21.01 1.91 36.48
N ASN A 92 21.36 0.73 35.96
CA ASN A 92 21.52 -0.44 36.82
C ASN A 92 22.87 -1.09 36.51
N SER A 93 23.78 -0.93 37.47
CA SER A 93 25.05 -1.64 37.60
C SER A 93 24.85 -3.11 37.97
#